data_AF-A0A3B5KCP3-F1
#
_entry.id   AF-A0A3B5KCP3-F1
#
_cell.length_a   1.000
_cell.length_b   1.000
_cell.length_c   1.000
_cell.angle_alpha   90.00
_cell.angle_beta   90.00
_cell.angle_gamma   90.00
#
_symmetry.space_group_name_H-M   'P 1'
#
loop_
_entity.id
_entity.type
_entity.pdbx_description
1 polymer ?
#
loop_
_entity_poly.entity_id
_entity_poly.type
_entity_poly.pdbx_seq_one_letter_code
_entity_poly.pdbx_strand_id
1 'polypeptide(L)'
;MKKEIAAAVCCLKALLAPRARLDPEKTDLFLERLSVALMEKFSGHWFPENPSRGQAYRCIRINEVQQWDPEVLRACRESRIQMSQLELPVNLTLWVDPGEVCYRSHNFTSFKLTSPWFPTERVPGAVQSLAQRDCSSKCPNSDSQLCLYFLGLFLFFISSPTF
;
A
#
# COMPACT_ATOMS: atom_id res chain seq x y z
N MET A 1 -5.81 -10.67 6.09
CA MET A 1 -5.64 -9.31 6.61
C MET A 1 -4.22 -8.78 6.46
N LYS A 2 -3.20 -9.37 7.12
CA LYS A 2 -1.81 -8.85 7.07
C LYS A 2 -1.26 -8.68 5.64
N LYS A 3 -1.52 -9.66 4.75
CA LYS A 3 -1.09 -9.64 3.35
C LYS A 3 -1.75 -8.50 2.55
N GLU A 4 -3.03 -8.26 2.79
CA GLU A 4 -3.81 -7.22 2.12
C GLU A 4 -3.42 -5.83 2.60
N ILE A 5 -3.15 -5.66 3.91
CA ILE A 5 -2.57 -4.43 4.44
C ILE A 5 -1.19 -4.18 3.81
N ALA A 6 -0.33 -5.19 3.70
CA ALA A 6 0.96 -5.07 3.03
C ALA A 6 0.83 -4.62 1.57
N ALA A 7 -0.10 -5.23 0.80
CA ALA A 7 -0.40 -4.79 -0.57
C ALA A 7 -0.88 -3.33 -0.62
N ALA A 8 -1.75 -2.93 0.30
CA ALA A 8 -2.28 -1.58 0.38
C ALA A 8 -1.17 -0.55 0.64
N VAL A 9 -0.27 -0.81 1.59
CA VAL A 9 0.85 0.11 1.87
C VAL A 9 1.90 0.12 0.76
N CYS A 10 2.16 -1.01 0.10
CA CYS A 10 3.00 -1.04 -1.10
C CYS A 10 2.40 -0.21 -2.24
N CYS A 11 1.07 -0.29 -2.44
CA CYS A 11 0.37 0.54 -3.41
C CYS A 11 0.51 2.04 -3.08
N LEU A 12 0.31 2.42 -1.81
CA LEU A 12 0.51 3.81 -1.37
C LEU A 12 1.95 4.29 -1.54
N LYS A 13 2.95 3.44 -1.24
CA LYS A 13 4.38 3.76 -1.49
C LYS A 13 4.63 4.06 -2.96
N ALA A 14 4.07 3.24 -3.86
CA ALA A 14 4.19 3.45 -5.31
C ALA A 14 3.48 4.74 -5.78
N LEU A 15 2.39 5.15 -5.13
CA LEU A 15 1.71 6.42 -5.41
C LEU A 15 2.49 7.64 -4.89
N LEU A 16 3.28 7.47 -3.82
CA LEU A 16 4.15 8.51 -3.25
C LEU A 16 5.47 8.66 -4.03
N ALA A 17 6.07 7.57 -4.51
CA ALA A 17 7.43 7.56 -5.05
C ALA A 17 7.69 8.58 -6.18
N PRO A 18 6.81 8.76 -7.19
CA PRO A 18 7.05 9.74 -8.27
C PRO A 18 6.95 11.20 -7.82
N ARG A 19 6.49 11.45 -6.59
CA ARG A 19 6.09 12.76 -6.06
C ARG A 19 6.70 13.03 -4.68
N ALA A 20 7.58 12.16 -4.22
CA ALA A 20 8.09 12.24 -2.87
C ALA A 20 9.10 13.38 -2.76
N ARG A 21 8.69 14.46 -2.08
CA ARG A 21 9.61 15.39 -1.40
C ARG A 21 10.08 14.84 -0.05
N LEU A 22 9.66 13.62 0.28
CA LEU A 22 9.88 12.97 1.55
C LEU A 22 11.15 12.13 1.51
N ASP A 23 11.92 12.24 2.58
CA ASP A 23 13.01 11.32 2.90
C ASP A 23 12.51 9.87 2.88
N PRO A 24 13.21 8.93 2.20
CA PRO A 24 12.87 7.51 2.22
C PRO A 24 12.64 6.96 3.62
N GLU A 25 13.45 7.34 4.62
CA GLU A 25 13.30 6.85 6.00
C GLU A 25 11.98 7.30 6.63
N LYS A 26 11.59 8.56 6.41
CA LYS A 26 10.31 9.09 6.90
C LYS A 26 9.14 8.43 6.19
N THR A 27 9.28 8.17 4.89
CA THR A 27 8.26 7.48 4.11
C THR A 27 8.04 6.06 4.64
N ASP A 28 9.11 5.34 4.93
CA ASP A 28 9.04 3.98 5.48
C ASP A 28 8.43 3.97 6.88
N LEU A 29 8.83 4.90 7.75
CA LEU A 29 8.21 5.06 9.07
C LEU A 29 6.71 5.37 8.96
N PHE A 30 6.31 6.26 8.04
CA PHE A 30 4.89 6.55 7.81
C PHE A 30 4.09 5.31 7.40
N LEU A 31 4.61 4.50 6.47
CA LEU A 31 3.95 3.28 5.99
C LEU A 31 3.87 2.20 7.08
N GLU A 32 4.89 2.12 7.95
CA GLU A 32 4.88 1.27 9.13
C GLU A 32 3.76 1.69 10.11
N ARG A 33 3.70 2.99 10.47
CA ARG A 33 2.65 3.51 11.37
C ARG A 33 1.25 3.33 10.78
N LEU A 34 1.10 3.53 9.48
CA LEU A 34 -0.16 3.27 8.78
C LEU A 34 -0.55 1.78 8.83
N SER A 35 0.41 0.88 8.68
CA SER A 35 0.15 -0.57 8.77
C SER A 35 -0.41 -0.96 10.14
N VAL A 36 0.18 -0.44 11.22
CA VAL A 36 -0.29 -0.66 12.60
C VAL A 36 -1.69 -0.09 12.79
N ALA A 37 -1.90 1.16 12.37
CA ALA A 37 -3.20 1.83 12.47
C ALA A 37 -4.32 1.07 11.74
N LEU A 38 -4.05 0.55 10.54
CA LEU A 38 -5.00 -0.25 9.77
C LEU A 38 -5.24 -1.63 10.40
N MET A 39 -4.22 -2.27 10.97
CA MET A 39 -4.41 -3.53 11.70
C MET A 39 -5.35 -3.36 12.90
N GLU A 40 -5.18 -2.28 13.66
CA GLU A 40 -6.06 -1.94 14.78
C GLU A 40 -7.48 -1.62 14.30
N LYS A 41 -7.62 -0.75 13.29
CA LYS A 41 -8.92 -0.40 12.69
C LYS A 41 -9.66 -1.64 12.21
N PHE A 42 -9.00 -2.53 11.46
CA PHE A 42 -9.68 -3.66 10.84
C PHE A 42 -9.99 -4.81 11.80
N SER A 43 -9.44 -4.76 13.02
CA SER A 43 -9.75 -5.73 14.07
C SER A 43 -11.26 -5.77 14.37
N GLY A 44 -11.83 -6.96 14.43
CA GLY A 44 -13.28 -7.16 14.57
C GLY A 44 -14.13 -6.81 13.34
N HIS A 45 -13.52 -6.29 12.28
CA HIS A 45 -14.18 -5.88 11.04
C HIS A 45 -13.60 -6.57 9.80
N TRP A 46 -13.11 -7.79 9.94
CA TRP A 46 -12.53 -8.60 8.86
C TRP A 46 -13.31 -9.91 8.68
N PHE A 47 -13.97 -10.09 7.54
CA PHE A 47 -14.90 -11.21 7.30
C PHE A 47 -14.53 -11.97 6.01
N PRO A 48 -13.62 -12.97 6.05
CA PRO A 48 -13.18 -13.70 4.86
C PRO A 48 -14.31 -14.37 4.06
N GLU A 49 -15.34 -14.86 4.75
CA GLU A 49 -16.48 -15.55 4.16
C GLU A 49 -17.45 -14.58 3.46
N ASN A 50 -17.41 -13.30 3.83
CA ASN A 50 -18.17 -12.24 3.19
C ASN A 50 -17.32 -10.95 3.09
N PRO A 51 -16.41 -10.87 2.12
CA PRO A 51 -15.47 -9.76 2.00
C PRO A 51 -16.14 -8.39 1.92
N SER A 52 -17.33 -8.31 1.32
CA SER A 52 -18.10 -7.06 1.18
C SER A 52 -18.57 -6.49 2.53
N ARG A 53 -18.74 -7.34 3.55
CA ARG A 53 -19.16 -6.91 4.88
C ARG A 53 -18.06 -6.03 5.49
N GLY A 54 -18.42 -4.80 5.87
CA GLY A 54 -17.48 -3.85 6.47
C GLY A 54 -16.53 -3.17 5.48
N GLN A 55 -16.69 -3.36 4.15
CA GLN A 55 -15.79 -2.75 3.15
C GLN A 55 -15.74 -1.21 3.26
N ALA A 56 -16.87 -0.56 3.53
CA ALA A 56 -16.94 0.90 3.66
C ALA A 56 -16.19 1.40 4.90
N TYR A 57 -16.19 0.60 5.97
CA TYR A 57 -15.44 0.90 7.18
C TYR A 57 -13.93 0.73 6.96
N ARG A 58 -13.51 -0.30 6.22
CA ARG A 58 -12.09 -0.55 5.91
C ARG A 58 -11.52 0.35 4.82
N CYS A 59 -12.37 0.98 4.02
CA CYS A 59 -11.97 1.90 2.97
C CYS A 59 -11.09 3.03 3.52
N ILE A 60 -10.00 3.32 2.79
CA ILE A 60 -9.13 4.47 3.01
C ILE A 60 -9.46 5.51 1.95
N ARG A 61 -9.84 6.72 2.36
CA ARG A 61 -10.30 7.76 1.43
C ARG A 61 -9.60 9.09 1.66
N ILE A 62 -9.11 9.68 0.57
CA ILE A 62 -8.52 11.02 0.53
C ILE A 62 -9.25 11.77 -0.59
N ASN A 63 -10.02 12.79 -0.24
CA ASN A 63 -10.79 13.58 -1.19
C ASN A 63 -10.92 15.03 -0.71
N GLU A 64 -11.48 15.89 -1.54
CA GLU A 64 -11.61 17.33 -1.22
C GLU A 64 -12.55 17.59 -0.03
N VAL A 65 -13.57 16.75 0.17
CA VAL A 65 -14.60 16.93 1.21
C VAL A 65 -14.14 16.39 2.57
N GLN A 66 -13.64 15.16 2.61
CA GLN A 66 -13.22 14.45 3.81
C GLN A 66 -11.72 14.59 4.08
N GLN A 67 -11.04 15.48 3.35
CA GLN A 67 -9.61 15.82 3.37
C GLN A 67 -8.66 14.62 3.46
N TRP A 68 -8.59 13.94 4.60
CA TRP A 68 -7.70 12.82 4.88
C TRP A 68 -8.38 11.74 5.73
N ASP A 69 -8.11 10.47 5.42
CA ASP A 69 -8.52 9.33 6.24
C ASP A 69 -7.91 9.45 7.66
N PRO A 70 -8.67 9.16 8.74
CA PRO A 70 -8.16 9.26 10.10
C PRO A 70 -6.89 8.44 10.38
N GLU A 71 -6.74 7.26 9.75
CA GLU A 71 -5.54 6.44 9.97
C GLU A 71 -4.34 7.00 9.21
N VAL A 72 -4.56 7.65 8.07
CA VAL A 72 -3.52 8.41 7.37
C VAL A 72 -3.08 9.60 8.22
N LEU A 73 -4.04 10.34 8.80
CA LEU A 73 -3.75 11.45 9.70
C LEU A 73 -2.94 11.01 10.93
N ARG A 74 -3.32 9.88 11.53
CA ARG A 74 -2.61 9.27 12.65
C ARG A 74 -1.18 8.90 12.26
N ALA A 75 -1.01 8.19 11.15
CA ALA A 75 0.31 7.76 10.68
C ALA A 75 1.24 8.95 10.43
N CYS A 76 0.75 10.03 9.82
CA CYS A 76 1.51 11.26 9.62
C CYS A 76 1.95 11.92 10.93
N ARG A 77 1.05 11.99 11.92
CA ARG A 77 1.38 12.56 13.24
C ARG A 77 2.47 11.74 13.93
N GLU A 78 2.36 10.42 13.89
CA GLU A 78 3.34 9.52 14.50
C GLU A 78 4.69 9.52 13.76
N SER A 79 4.71 9.72 12.44
CA SER A 79 5.92 9.84 11.62
C SER A 79 6.48 11.25 11.47
N ARG A 80 5.83 12.26 12.08
CA ARG A 80 6.19 13.69 12.00
C ARG A 80 6.24 14.20 10.56
N ILE A 81 5.31 13.75 9.73
CA ILE A 81 5.11 14.22 8.36
C ILE A 81 3.93 15.18 8.33
N GLN A 82 4.09 16.34 7.69
CA GLN A 82 2.96 17.22 7.42
C GLN A 82 2.15 16.66 6.24
N MET A 83 0.83 16.77 6.29
CA MET A 83 -0.06 16.26 5.22
C MET A 83 0.27 16.86 3.85
N SER A 84 0.68 18.13 3.82
CA SER A 84 1.10 18.83 2.60
C SER A 84 2.33 18.21 1.93
N GLN A 85 3.10 17.38 2.64
CA GLN A 85 4.25 16.66 2.11
C GLN A 85 3.86 15.30 1.51
N LEU A 86 2.67 14.78 1.83
CA LEU A 86 2.12 13.60 1.17
C LEU A 86 1.49 14.02 -0.16
N GLU A 87 2.26 13.91 -1.24
CA GLU A 87 1.76 14.19 -2.59
C GLU A 87 0.92 13.02 -3.17
N LEU A 88 -0.07 12.55 -2.40
CA LEU A 88 -1.02 11.53 -2.88
C LEU A 88 -2.00 12.12 -3.91
N PRO A 89 -2.56 11.30 -4.82
CA PRO A 89 -3.56 11.77 -5.77
C PRO A 89 -4.77 12.39 -5.05
N VAL A 90 -5.23 13.55 -5.57
CA VAL A 90 -6.52 14.12 -5.15
C VAL A 90 -7.62 13.12 -5.54
N ASN A 91 -8.55 12.85 -4.60
CA ASN A 91 -9.64 11.89 -4.78
C ASN A 91 -9.18 10.42 -4.93
N LEU A 92 -8.29 9.97 -4.04
CA LEU A 92 -7.92 8.57 -3.87
C LEU A 92 -8.96 7.82 -3.02
N THR A 93 -9.36 6.63 -3.47
CA THR A 93 -10.16 5.68 -2.68
C THR A 93 -9.49 4.31 -2.79
N LEU A 94 -9.14 3.70 -1.66
CA LEU A 94 -8.45 2.41 -1.57
C LEU A 94 -9.27 1.46 -0.68
N TRP A 95 -9.66 0.32 -1.23
CA TRP A 95 -10.36 -0.75 -0.56
C TRP A 95 -9.39 -1.86 -0.19
N VAL A 96 -9.46 -2.31 1.06
CA VAL A 96 -8.63 -3.37 1.61
C VAL A 96 -9.56 -4.43 2.19
N ASP A 97 -9.81 -5.45 1.38
CA ASP A 97 -10.82 -6.47 1.65
C ASP A 97 -10.18 -7.86 1.66
N PRO A 98 -10.79 -8.86 2.32
CA PRO A 98 -10.28 -10.23 2.28
C PRO A 98 -10.10 -10.74 0.84
N GLY A 99 -8.86 -11.11 0.49
CA GLY A 99 -8.51 -11.63 -0.83
C GLY A 99 -8.35 -10.57 -1.93
N GLU A 100 -8.62 -9.30 -1.65
CA GLU A 100 -8.61 -8.23 -2.65
C GLU A 100 -8.19 -6.87 -2.11
N VAL A 101 -7.28 -6.21 -2.82
CA VAL A 101 -6.95 -4.79 -2.60
C VAL A 101 -7.13 -4.05 -3.89
N CYS A 102 -7.95 -3.00 -3.90
CA CYS A 102 -8.13 -2.20 -5.10
C CYS A 102 -8.20 -0.71 -4.79
N TYR A 103 -7.79 0.12 -5.74
CA TYR A 103 -7.92 1.57 -5.59
C TYR A 103 -8.46 2.24 -6.84
N ARG A 104 -9.04 3.42 -6.66
CA ARG A 104 -9.47 4.33 -7.71
C ARG A 104 -8.83 5.69 -7.44
N SER A 105 -8.27 6.31 -8.48
CA SER A 105 -7.84 7.71 -8.44
C SER A 105 -8.24 8.39 -9.73
N HIS A 106 -8.43 9.71 -9.73
CA HIS A 106 -8.90 10.44 -10.90
C HIS A 106 -7.99 10.27 -12.13
N ASN A 107 -6.68 10.09 -11.92
CA ASN A 107 -5.67 10.01 -12.97
C ASN A 107 -5.23 8.57 -13.32
N PHE A 108 -5.71 7.54 -12.60
CA PHE A 108 -5.30 6.15 -12.81
C PHE A 108 -6.49 5.19 -12.83
N THR A 109 -6.49 4.33 -13.84
CA THR A 109 -7.40 3.19 -13.98
C THR A 109 -7.32 2.29 -12.74
N SER A 110 -8.48 1.80 -12.30
CA SER A 110 -8.60 0.96 -11.10
C SER A 110 -7.62 -0.21 -11.14
N PHE A 111 -6.74 -0.30 -10.14
CA PHE A 111 -5.85 -1.46 -9.99
C PHE A 111 -6.44 -2.40 -8.96
N LYS A 112 -6.42 -3.70 -9.25
CA LYS A 112 -7.00 -4.75 -8.41
C LYS A 112 -5.96 -5.84 -8.21
N LEU A 113 -5.51 -5.99 -6.97
CA LEU A 113 -4.64 -7.06 -6.52
C LEU A 113 -5.52 -8.16 -5.93
N THR A 114 -5.69 -9.27 -6.65
CA THR A 114 -6.34 -10.48 -6.13
C THR A 114 -5.30 -11.53 -5.74
N SER A 115 -5.60 -12.26 -4.68
CA SER A 115 -4.78 -13.34 -4.12
C SER A 115 -4.75 -14.58 -5.04
N PRO A 116 -3.90 -14.56 -6.08
CA PRO A 116 -2.78 -15.50 -6.06
C PRO A 116 -1.41 -14.84 -6.31
N TRP A 117 -1.36 -13.51 -6.48
CA TRP A 117 -0.12 -12.78 -6.78
C TRP A 117 0.66 -12.30 -5.55
N PHE A 118 0.33 -12.81 -4.37
CA PHE A 118 1.21 -12.68 -3.20
C PHE A 118 2.20 -13.83 -3.28
N PRO A 119 3.48 -13.59 -3.62
CA PRO A 119 4.45 -14.66 -3.83
C PRO A 119 4.56 -15.46 -2.54
N THR A 120 3.92 -16.62 -2.52
CA THR A 120 3.86 -17.46 -1.32
C THR A 120 5.00 -18.44 -1.30
N GLU A 121 5.64 -18.75 -2.42
CA GLU A 121 6.93 -19.43 -2.47
C GLU A 121 7.71 -18.96 -3.71
N ARG A 122 9.04 -19.00 -3.62
CA ARG A 122 10.03 -18.69 -4.67
C ARG A 122 9.44 -18.58 -6.09
N VAL A 123 9.35 -17.36 -6.61
CA VAL A 123 8.93 -17.10 -7.98
C VAL A 123 10.03 -17.57 -8.95
N PRO A 124 9.75 -18.49 -9.89
CA PRO A 124 10.71 -18.83 -10.94
C PRO A 124 10.96 -17.62 -11.84
N GLY A 125 12.21 -17.39 -12.23
CA GLY A 125 12.70 -16.15 -12.87
C GLY A 125 11.98 -15.66 -14.14
N ALA A 126 11.05 -16.43 -14.71
CA ALA A 126 10.26 -16.02 -15.87
C ALA A 126 9.23 -14.91 -15.55
N VAL A 127 8.71 -14.85 -14.32
CA VAL A 127 7.67 -13.88 -13.93
C VAL A 127 8.24 -12.49 -13.60
N GLN A 128 9.54 -12.40 -13.27
CA GLN A 128 10.28 -11.13 -13.22
C GLN A 128 10.18 -10.37 -14.55
N SER A 129 10.21 -11.08 -15.67
CA SER A 129 10.18 -10.47 -17.00
C SER A 129 8.83 -9.84 -17.40
N LEU A 130 7.71 -10.23 -16.77
CA LEU A 130 6.40 -9.65 -17.05
C LEU A 130 6.16 -8.38 -16.21
N ALA A 131 6.51 -8.42 -14.92
CA ALA A 131 6.48 -7.23 -14.05
C ALA A 131 7.49 -6.16 -14.52
N GLN A 132 8.66 -6.58 -15.03
CA GLN A 132 9.60 -5.65 -15.68
C GLN A 132 9.10 -5.10 -17.02
N ARG A 133 8.32 -5.86 -17.82
CA ARG A 133 7.78 -5.36 -19.10
C ARG A 133 6.69 -4.30 -18.92
N ASP A 134 5.83 -4.45 -17.91
CA ASP A 134 4.80 -3.44 -17.61
C ASP A 134 5.37 -2.21 -16.87
N CYS A 135 6.46 -2.35 -16.09
CA CYS A 135 7.14 -1.22 -15.48
C CYS A 135 8.10 -0.48 -16.43
N SER A 136 8.84 -1.18 -17.30
CA SER A 136 9.77 -0.56 -18.25
C SER A 136 9.09 0.11 -19.45
N SER A 137 7.86 -0.28 -19.79
CA SER A 137 7.13 0.36 -20.91
C SER A 137 6.58 1.76 -20.59
N LYS A 138 6.64 2.20 -19.32
CA LYS A 138 6.13 3.52 -18.89
C LYS A 138 7.13 4.42 -18.15
N CYS A 139 8.35 3.97 -17.85
CA CYS A 139 9.38 4.81 -17.25
C CYS A 139 10.76 4.48 -17.85
N PRO A 140 11.44 5.41 -18.54
CA PRO A 140 12.68 5.10 -19.27
C PRO A 140 13.96 5.07 -18.43
N ASN A 141 13.93 5.38 -17.14
CA ASN A 141 15.17 5.49 -16.36
C ASN A 141 15.25 4.50 -15.20
N SER A 142 16.36 3.76 -15.23
CA SER A 142 16.79 2.66 -14.38
C SER A 142 17.07 3.08 -12.94
N ASP A 143 16.59 2.29 -11.97
CA ASP A 143 17.40 1.87 -10.83
C ASP A 143 16.90 0.54 -10.26
N SER A 144 17.58 -0.53 -10.67
CA SER A 144 17.32 -1.94 -10.36
C SER A 144 17.60 -2.33 -8.90
N GLN A 145 18.06 -1.41 -8.05
CA GLN A 145 18.31 -1.66 -6.62
C GLN A 145 17.06 -1.60 -5.74
N LEU A 146 16.03 -0.82 -6.13
CA LEU A 146 14.82 -0.65 -5.32
C LEU A 146 14.01 -1.95 -5.20
N CYS A 147 14.04 -2.82 -6.22
CA CYS A 147 13.28 -4.07 -6.25
C CYS A 147 13.76 -5.11 -5.20
N LEU A 148 15.06 -5.08 -4.83
CA LEU A 148 15.61 -5.96 -3.79
C LEU A 148 15.24 -5.49 -2.38
N TYR A 149 15.07 -4.18 -2.17
CA TYR A 149 14.53 -3.63 -0.91
C TYR A 149 13.07 -4.03 -0.67
N PHE A 150 12.26 -4.16 -1.74
CA PHE A 150 10.86 -4.61 -1.65
C PHE A 150 10.71 -6.06 -1.16
N LEU A 151 11.67 -6.95 -1.46
CA LEU A 151 11.70 -8.30 -0.91
C LEU A 151 12.18 -8.34 0.55
N GLY A 152 13.14 -7.48 0.93
CA GLY A 152 13.67 -7.40 2.29
C GLY A 152 12.65 -6.92 3.32
N LEU A 153 11.91 -5.85 3.03
CA LEU A 153 10.84 -5.32 3.90
C LEU A 153 9.63 -6.25 3.97
N PHE A 154 9.29 -6.92 2.86
CA PHE A 154 8.24 -7.92 2.85
C PHE A 154 8.60 -9.07 3.80
N LEU A 155 9.82 -9.62 3.73
CA LEU A 155 10.28 -10.68 4.62
C LEU A 155 10.40 -10.22 6.09
N PHE A 156 10.82 -8.98 6.36
CA PHE A 156 10.88 -8.43 7.72
C PHE A 156 9.49 -8.32 8.38
N PHE A 157 8.47 -7.93 7.62
CA PHE A 157 7.08 -7.80 8.09
C PHE A 157 6.40 -9.14 8.41
N ILE A 158 6.80 -10.24 7.77
CA ILE A 158 6.24 -11.59 8.04
C ILE A 158 7.08 -12.39 9.05
N SER A 159 8.35 -12.03 9.28
CA SER A 159 9.28 -12.84 10.09
C SER A 159 9.54 -12.30 11.49
N SER A 160 9.07 -11.10 11.84
CA SER A 160 9.26 -10.56 13.20
C SER A 160 8.25 -11.20 14.19
N PRO A 161 8.71 -11.87 15.26
CA PRO A 161 7.84 -12.54 16.23
C PRO A 161 7.14 -11.58 17.20
N THR A 162 7.42 -10.27 17.11
CA THR A 162 6.83 -9.24 17.95
C THR A 162 5.83 -8.39 17.17
N PHE A 163 4.79 -8.99 16.57
CA PHE A 163 3.53 -8.33 16.14
C PHE A 163 2.42 -9.34 15.76
#